data_AF-A0A4Q2YW36-F1
#
_entry.id   AF-A0A4Q2YW36-F1
#
_cell.length_a   1.000
_cell.length_b   1.000
_cell.length_c   1.000
_cell.angle_alpha   90.00
_cell.angle_beta   90.00
_cell.angle_gamma   90.00
#
_symmetry.space_group_name_H-M   'P 1'
#
loop_
_entity.id
_entity.type
_entity.pdbx_description
1 polymer ?
#
loop_
_entity_poly.entity_id
_entity_poly.type
_entity_poly.pdbx_seq_one_letter_code
_entity_poly.pdbx_strand_id
1 'polypeptide(L)'
;AIAHGGDTVWFHSYLWLFPDADIGVYISMNSAGTQGDAGAIRSALFHKFADRYLPGTEKPGQVDAKTAAQHAQMMVGNYISSRGSFTNFMSLFGLLGQTTISLTEDGKITLPGLDGLGAGARDWVEVEPFVWRDTGTNERVAAEVKDGRVVRWSVDGGSPFMVFEPAPFAVNAAWLNPALIFAFGIILLAALAWPVRALVRRNFKADFALEGKARRAYRLSRAFAWLAIGALVGWFALIAAFSADIGAIGGPLDWLIHLLRIVTPLAAFGLLITAGWHLWLGIKDKRRWTMKLGAVLLILAALVLVWVTLVFHLYGFGMVY
;
A
#
# COMPACT_ATOMS: atom_id res chain seq x y z
N ALA A 1 -30.13 10.24 4.16
CA ALA A 1 -30.50 9.00 3.45
C ALA A 1 -29.93 7.80 4.19
N ILE A 2 -30.62 6.66 4.15
CA ILE A 2 -30.10 5.36 4.62
C ILE A 2 -29.71 4.57 3.37
N ALA A 3 -28.51 4.00 3.33
CA ALA A 3 -27.99 3.36 2.12
C ALA A 3 -27.30 2.02 2.40
N HIS A 4 -27.32 1.13 1.41
CA HIS A 4 -26.53 -0.09 1.42
C HIS A 4 -26.07 -0.46 0.01
N GLY A 5 -24.79 -0.76 -0.15
CA GLY A 5 -24.20 -1.27 -1.39
C GLY A 5 -24.04 -2.78 -1.37
N GLY A 6 -24.09 -3.41 -2.53
CA GLY A 6 -23.78 -4.82 -2.70
C GLY A 6 -22.93 -5.00 -3.94
N ASP A 7 -21.78 -5.64 -3.80
CA ASP A 7 -20.88 -5.90 -4.91
C ASP A 7 -20.40 -7.35 -4.84
N THR A 8 -20.50 -8.03 -5.98
CA THR A 8 -19.84 -9.30 -6.28
C THR A 8 -18.99 -9.08 -7.54
N VAL A 9 -18.33 -10.13 -8.02
CA VAL A 9 -17.61 -10.07 -9.31
C VAL A 9 -18.57 -9.75 -10.47
N TRP A 10 -19.83 -10.20 -10.38
CA TRP A 10 -20.77 -10.16 -11.51
C TRP A 10 -21.97 -9.24 -11.29
N PHE A 11 -22.27 -8.87 -10.05
CA PHE A 11 -23.45 -8.09 -9.70
C PHE A 11 -23.11 -6.91 -8.81
N HIS A 12 -23.71 -5.76 -9.11
CA HIS A 12 -23.45 -4.49 -8.46
C HIS A 12 -24.77 -3.78 -8.16
N SER A 13 -25.10 -3.60 -6.89
CA SER A 13 -26.39 -3.08 -6.44
C SER A 13 -26.22 -1.94 -5.45
N TYR A 14 -27.19 -1.03 -5.41
CA TYR A 14 -27.35 -0.05 -4.35
C TYR A 14 -28.81 0.13 -4.01
N LEU A 15 -29.05 0.32 -2.71
CA LEU A 15 -30.31 0.79 -2.15
C LEU A 15 -30.06 2.13 -1.46
N TRP A 16 -30.91 3.11 -1.75
CA TRP A 16 -30.99 4.37 -1.02
C TRP A 16 -32.43 4.63 -0.59
N LEU A 17 -32.62 4.95 0.68
CA LEU A 17 -33.89 5.32 1.28
C LEU A 17 -33.81 6.76 1.81
N PHE A 18 -34.83 7.55 1.51
CA PHE A 18 -35.01 8.92 1.97
C PHE A 18 -36.34 8.99 2.74
N PRO A 19 -36.35 8.58 4.03
CA PRO A 19 -37.60 8.44 4.79
C PRO A 19 -38.40 9.73 4.88
N ASP A 20 -37.75 10.88 5.07
CA ASP A 20 -38.40 12.19 5.20
C ASP A 20 -39.14 12.63 3.92
N ALA A 21 -38.73 12.08 2.77
CA ALA A 21 -39.33 12.36 1.47
C ALA A 21 -40.20 11.21 0.95
N ASP A 22 -40.34 10.13 1.73
CA ASP A 22 -41.03 8.88 1.32
C ASP A 22 -40.55 8.33 -0.03
N ILE A 23 -39.23 8.36 -0.26
CA ILE A 23 -38.60 7.91 -1.51
C ILE A 23 -37.61 6.78 -1.27
N GLY A 24 -37.65 5.76 -2.13
CA GLY A 24 -36.64 4.72 -2.23
C GLY A 24 -36.12 4.57 -3.66
N VAL A 25 -34.80 4.40 -3.80
CA VAL A 25 -34.14 4.15 -5.09
C VAL A 25 -33.34 2.86 -4.96
N TYR A 26 -33.61 1.91 -5.85
CA TYR A 26 -32.86 0.65 -5.95
C TYR A 26 -32.36 0.46 -7.38
N ILE A 27 -31.09 0.10 -7.51
CA ILE A 27 -30.46 -0.27 -8.78
C ILE A 27 -29.67 -1.56 -8.60
N SER A 28 -29.73 -2.43 -9.60
CA SER A 28 -28.95 -3.66 -9.68
C SER A 28 -28.45 -3.84 -11.11
N MET A 29 -27.16 -4.12 -11.25
CA MET A 29 -26.47 -4.35 -12.52
C MET A 29 -25.86 -5.74 -12.50
N ASN A 30 -25.82 -6.41 -13.65
CA ASN A 30 -25.35 -7.80 -13.81
C ASN A 30 -24.01 -7.91 -14.56
N SER A 31 -23.25 -6.83 -14.61
CA SER A 31 -21.90 -6.77 -15.16
C SER A 31 -21.18 -5.53 -14.61
N ALA A 32 -19.86 -5.60 -14.51
CA ALA A 32 -19.00 -4.46 -14.20
C ALA A 32 -19.00 -3.40 -15.33
N GLY A 33 -19.42 -3.75 -16.55
CA GLY A 33 -19.26 -2.91 -17.74
C GLY A 33 -17.92 -3.15 -18.45
N THR A 34 -17.69 -2.47 -19.57
CA THR A 34 -16.47 -2.68 -20.37
C THR A 34 -15.23 -2.08 -19.70
N GLN A 35 -15.40 -1.02 -18.90
CA GLN A 35 -14.30 -0.34 -18.20
C GLN A 35 -14.52 -0.29 -16.67
N GLY A 36 -15.37 -1.17 -16.11
CA GLY A 36 -15.74 -1.08 -14.69
C GLY A 36 -16.78 0.02 -14.38
N ASP A 37 -17.56 0.39 -15.40
CA ASP A 37 -18.51 1.50 -15.42
C ASP A 37 -19.64 1.39 -14.36
N ALA A 38 -19.91 0.20 -13.84
CA ALA A 38 -21.03 -0.04 -12.92
C ALA A 38 -20.98 0.83 -11.65
N GLY A 39 -19.78 1.13 -11.12
CA GLY A 39 -19.63 2.05 -9.99
C GLY A 39 -20.02 3.48 -10.35
N ALA A 40 -19.48 4.00 -11.45
CA ALA A 40 -19.72 5.36 -11.92
C ALA A 40 -21.20 5.59 -12.29
N ILE A 41 -21.84 4.62 -12.96
CA ILE A 41 -23.26 4.71 -13.33
C ILE A 41 -24.14 4.79 -12.08
N ARG A 42 -23.91 3.91 -11.10
CA ARG A 42 -24.67 3.93 -9.85
C ARG A 42 -24.46 5.25 -9.09
N SER A 43 -23.22 5.72 -8.98
CA SER A 43 -22.90 7.01 -8.34
C SER A 43 -23.60 8.17 -9.05
N ALA A 44 -23.52 8.24 -10.37
CA ALA A 44 -24.12 9.32 -11.15
C ALA A 44 -25.66 9.30 -11.06
N LEU A 45 -26.30 8.12 -11.04
CA LEU A 45 -27.73 8.00 -10.82
C LEU A 45 -28.14 8.60 -9.47
N PHE A 46 -27.42 8.25 -8.39
CA PHE A 46 -27.70 8.78 -7.06
C PHE A 46 -27.60 10.30 -7.03
N HIS A 47 -26.46 10.86 -7.46
CA HIS A 47 -26.24 12.31 -7.42
C HIS A 47 -27.27 13.06 -8.27
N LYS A 48 -27.48 12.65 -9.54
CA LYS A 48 -28.44 13.31 -10.42
C LYS A 48 -29.88 13.18 -9.94
N PHE A 49 -30.24 12.07 -9.32
CA PHE A 49 -31.57 11.89 -8.72
C PHE A 49 -31.74 12.83 -7.52
N ALA A 50 -30.79 12.83 -6.60
CA ALA A 50 -30.83 13.69 -5.41
C ALA A 50 -30.83 15.18 -5.79
N ASP A 51 -29.96 15.61 -6.71
CA ASP A 51 -29.89 17.00 -7.18
C ASP A 51 -31.21 17.46 -7.82
N ARG A 52 -31.90 16.57 -8.54
CA ARG A 52 -33.14 16.91 -9.26
C ARG A 52 -34.37 16.90 -8.35
N TYR A 53 -34.52 15.88 -7.50
CA TYR A 53 -35.76 15.63 -6.77
C TYR A 53 -35.68 15.98 -5.30
N LEU A 54 -34.48 16.05 -4.74
CA LEU A 54 -34.20 16.34 -3.32
C LEU A 54 -33.13 17.44 -3.18
N PRO A 55 -33.27 18.59 -3.88
CA PRO A 55 -32.26 19.63 -3.82
C PRO A 55 -32.13 20.15 -2.39
N GLY A 56 -30.91 20.11 -1.87
CA GLY A 56 -30.58 20.75 -0.60
C GLY A 56 -30.79 22.27 -0.70
N THR A 57 -31.26 22.88 0.39
CA THR A 57 -31.45 24.35 0.47
C THR A 57 -30.27 25.05 1.15
N GLU A 58 -29.33 24.30 1.72
CA GLU A 58 -28.17 24.85 2.41
C GLU A 58 -27.14 25.39 1.43
N LYS A 59 -26.83 26.68 1.57
CA LYS A 59 -25.64 27.27 0.95
C LYS A 59 -24.41 26.80 1.73
N PRO A 60 -23.39 26.25 1.08
CA PRO A 60 -22.18 25.87 1.76
C PRO A 60 -21.59 27.10 2.48
N GLY A 61 -21.10 26.88 3.70
CA GLY A 61 -20.29 27.88 4.40
C GLY A 61 -18.97 28.13 3.69
N GLN A 62 -18.17 29.03 4.24
CA GLN A 62 -16.83 29.29 3.75
C GLN A 62 -15.89 29.50 4.93
N VAL A 63 -14.79 28.76 4.93
CA VAL A 63 -13.65 29.02 5.82
C VAL A 63 -12.72 30.01 5.14
N ASP A 64 -12.16 30.97 5.89
CA ASP A 64 -11.22 31.93 5.32
C ASP A 64 -9.96 31.23 4.78
N ALA A 65 -9.36 31.79 3.73
CA ALA A 65 -8.29 31.11 2.99
C ALA A 65 -7.07 30.77 3.86
N LYS A 66 -6.77 31.58 4.87
CA LYS A 66 -5.61 31.36 5.74
C LYS A 66 -5.86 30.18 6.68
N THR A 67 -7.03 30.13 7.31
CA THR A 67 -7.43 29.01 8.16
C THR A 67 -7.56 27.73 7.32
N ALA A 68 -8.15 27.82 6.13
CA ALA A 68 -8.31 26.67 5.26
C ALA A 68 -6.96 26.07 4.82
N ALA A 69 -5.97 26.92 4.50
CA ALA A 69 -4.62 26.47 4.20
C ALA A 69 -3.95 25.78 5.40
N GLN A 70 -4.19 26.25 6.64
CA GLN A 70 -3.67 25.61 7.85
C GLN A 70 -4.30 24.23 8.08
N HIS A 71 -5.62 24.10 7.90
CA HIS A 71 -6.31 22.83 8.02
C HIS A 71 -5.88 21.85 6.92
N ALA A 72 -5.77 22.31 5.67
CA ALA A 72 -5.26 21.51 4.56
C ALA A 72 -3.85 20.99 4.84
N GLN A 73 -2.95 21.84 5.36
CA GLN A 73 -1.60 21.44 5.75
C GLN A 73 -1.60 20.37 6.85
N MET A 74 -2.56 20.43 7.78
CA MET A 74 -2.72 19.45 8.86
C MET A 74 -3.20 18.09 8.35
N MET A 75 -3.88 18.05 7.20
CA MET A 75 -4.33 16.82 6.54
C MET A 75 -3.21 16.10 5.78
N VAL A 76 -2.08 16.76 5.46
CA VAL A 76 -1.02 16.17 4.64
C VAL A 76 -0.41 14.94 5.31
N GLY A 77 -0.39 13.81 4.59
CA GLY A 77 0.20 12.57 5.07
C GLY A 77 -0.38 11.32 4.44
N ASN A 78 0.10 10.18 4.93
CA ASN A 78 -0.37 8.85 4.55
C ASN A 78 -1.39 8.35 5.57
N TYR A 79 -2.46 7.74 5.08
CA TYR A 79 -3.55 7.20 5.88
C TYR A 79 -3.83 5.74 5.52
N ILE A 80 -4.19 4.97 6.54
CA ILE A 80 -4.66 3.58 6.41
C ILE A 80 -6.18 3.55 6.54
N SER A 81 -6.82 2.71 5.74
CA SER A 81 -8.25 2.41 5.88
C SER A 81 -8.49 1.58 7.14
N SER A 82 -9.53 1.88 7.91
CA SER A 82 -10.04 1.04 9.01
C SER A 82 -10.67 -0.26 8.52
N ARG A 83 -10.94 -0.35 7.22
CA ARG A 83 -11.49 -1.52 6.53
C ARG A 83 -10.39 -2.19 5.72
N GLY A 84 -10.05 -3.42 6.09
CA GLY A 84 -9.04 -4.22 5.42
C GLY A 84 -8.60 -5.41 6.28
N SER A 85 -7.59 -6.14 5.80
CA SER A 85 -6.95 -7.23 6.54
C SER A 85 -5.72 -6.70 7.29
N PHE A 86 -5.60 -7.00 8.58
CA PHE A 86 -4.53 -6.44 9.44
C PHE A 86 -3.61 -7.49 10.08
N THR A 87 -4.04 -8.75 10.15
CA THR A 87 -3.38 -9.81 10.93
C THR A 87 -2.86 -10.97 10.07
N ASN A 88 -2.86 -10.80 8.76
CA ASN A 88 -2.45 -11.81 7.79
C ASN A 88 -1.69 -11.15 6.61
N PHE A 89 -1.20 -11.95 5.67
CA PHE A 89 -0.37 -11.45 4.56
C PHE A 89 -1.07 -10.41 3.67
N MET A 90 -2.42 -10.40 3.62
CA MET A 90 -3.18 -9.38 2.90
C MET A 90 -3.01 -7.98 3.49
N SER A 91 -2.50 -7.87 4.73
CA SER A 91 -2.09 -6.57 5.28
C SER A 91 -1.03 -5.85 4.43
N LEU A 92 -0.28 -6.59 3.60
CA LEU A 92 0.64 -6.00 2.62
C LEU A 92 -0.09 -5.09 1.62
N PHE A 93 -1.34 -5.40 1.25
CA PHE A 93 -2.14 -4.51 0.40
C PHE A 93 -2.44 -3.19 1.10
N GLY A 94 -2.51 -3.18 2.43
CA GLY A 94 -2.65 -1.96 3.23
C GLY A 94 -1.43 -1.03 3.14
N LEU A 95 -0.24 -1.55 2.84
CA LEU A 95 0.94 -0.72 2.53
C LEU A 95 0.85 -0.10 1.13
N LEU A 96 0.41 -0.90 0.16
CA LEU A 96 0.31 -0.50 -1.26
C LEU A 96 -0.87 0.45 -1.52
N GLY A 97 -1.94 0.32 -0.74
CA GLY A 97 -3.20 1.06 -0.89
C GLY A 97 -3.39 2.21 0.10
N GLN A 98 -2.31 2.74 0.70
CA GLN A 98 -2.45 3.90 1.59
C GLN A 98 -2.96 5.11 0.82
N THR A 99 -3.94 5.80 1.41
CA THR A 99 -4.41 7.07 0.85
C THR A 99 -3.42 8.16 1.25
N THR A 100 -2.87 8.84 0.26
CA THR A 100 -1.96 9.97 0.49
C THR A 100 -2.72 11.26 0.24
N ILE A 101 -2.78 12.12 1.25
CA ILE A 101 -3.28 13.48 1.10
C ILE A 101 -2.08 14.40 0.90
N SER A 102 -2.12 15.17 -0.18
CA SER A 102 -1.13 16.19 -0.52
C SER A 102 -1.82 17.53 -0.78
N LEU A 103 -1.03 18.56 -1.08
CA LEU A 103 -1.54 19.86 -1.48
C LEU A 103 -1.34 20.08 -2.98
N THR A 104 -2.28 20.79 -3.62
CA THR A 104 -2.09 21.38 -4.94
C THR A 104 -1.11 22.56 -4.88
N GLU A 105 -0.69 23.07 -6.04
CA GLU A 105 0.12 24.30 -6.11
C GLU A 105 -0.58 25.50 -5.46
N ASP A 106 -1.91 25.53 -5.52
CA ASP A 106 -2.76 26.57 -4.90
C ASP A 106 -3.05 26.32 -3.40
N GLY A 107 -2.45 25.28 -2.80
CA GLY A 107 -2.59 24.96 -1.38
C GLY A 107 -3.90 24.28 -0.97
N LYS A 108 -4.69 23.78 -1.93
CA LYS A 108 -5.90 22.98 -1.67
C LYS A 108 -5.54 21.51 -1.43
N ILE A 109 -6.39 20.78 -0.72
CA ILE A 109 -6.16 19.34 -0.52
C ILE A 109 -6.36 18.56 -1.83
N THR A 110 -5.54 17.53 -2.01
CA THR A 110 -5.69 16.53 -3.07
C THR A 110 -5.89 15.16 -2.43
N LEU A 111 -6.93 14.45 -2.89
CA LEU A 111 -7.24 13.08 -2.47
C LEU A 111 -7.32 12.18 -3.71
N PRO A 112 -6.17 11.75 -4.28
CA PRO A 112 -6.16 11.02 -5.56
C PRO A 112 -6.99 9.74 -5.54
N GLY A 113 -7.12 9.10 -4.36
CA GLY A 113 -7.95 7.90 -4.18
C GLY A 113 -9.46 8.13 -4.42
N LEU A 114 -9.93 9.38 -4.45
CA LEU A 114 -11.33 9.76 -4.68
C LEU A 114 -11.59 10.27 -6.11
N ASP A 115 -10.55 10.34 -6.96
CA ASP A 115 -10.67 10.84 -8.33
C ASP A 115 -11.61 9.95 -9.17
N GLY A 116 -11.68 8.65 -8.88
CA GLY A 116 -12.56 7.70 -9.58
C GLY A 116 -14.05 7.78 -9.22
N LEU A 117 -14.43 8.59 -8.21
CA LEU A 117 -15.82 8.75 -7.79
C LEU A 117 -16.60 9.78 -8.65
N GLY A 118 -15.93 10.51 -9.54
CA GLY A 118 -16.54 11.52 -10.43
C GLY A 118 -15.81 11.65 -11.77
N ALA A 119 -16.41 12.37 -12.72
CA ALA A 119 -15.81 12.66 -14.02
C ALA A 119 -15.16 14.05 -13.99
N GLY A 120 -13.87 14.12 -13.65
CA GLY A 120 -13.10 15.37 -13.68
C GLY A 120 -12.13 15.51 -12.51
N ALA A 121 -11.27 16.54 -12.58
CA ALA A 121 -10.42 16.91 -11.45
C ALA A 121 -11.29 17.41 -10.29
N ARG A 122 -11.07 16.87 -9.09
CA ARG A 122 -11.79 17.28 -7.88
C ARG A 122 -11.30 18.63 -7.40
N ASP A 123 -12.23 19.47 -6.94
CA ASP A 123 -11.91 20.77 -6.35
C ASP A 123 -12.54 20.87 -4.96
N TRP A 124 -11.72 20.55 -3.96
CA TRP A 124 -12.12 20.51 -2.55
C TRP A 124 -12.02 21.90 -1.92
N VAL A 125 -13.17 22.45 -1.53
CA VAL A 125 -13.25 23.73 -0.82
C VAL A 125 -13.71 23.49 0.61
N GLU A 126 -13.02 24.09 1.57
CA GLU A 126 -13.41 23.99 2.98
C GLU A 126 -14.62 24.87 3.28
N VAL A 127 -15.70 24.24 3.74
CA VAL A 127 -16.99 24.89 3.97
C VAL A 127 -17.30 25.05 5.46
N GLU A 128 -16.73 24.19 6.30
CA GLU A 128 -16.73 24.25 7.77
C GLU A 128 -15.37 23.75 8.28
N PRO A 129 -14.95 24.07 9.51
CA PRO A 129 -13.67 23.59 10.03
C PRO A 129 -13.49 22.08 9.87
N PHE A 130 -12.48 21.69 9.09
CA PHE A 130 -12.16 20.29 8.74
C PHE A 130 -13.25 19.56 7.95
N VAL A 131 -14.11 20.28 7.24
CA VAL A 131 -15.11 19.76 6.31
C VAL A 131 -14.91 20.40 4.94
N TRP A 132 -14.51 19.57 3.98
CA TRP A 132 -14.35 19.95 2.59
C TRP A 132 -15.52 19.45 1.76
N ARG A 133 -15.93 20.24 0.79
CA ARG A 133 -16.93 19.87 -0.21
C ARG A 133 -16.31 19.96 -1.60
N ASP A 134 -16.51 18.93 -2.40
CA ASP A 134 -16.16 18.96 -3.82
C ASP A 134 -17.15 19.85 -4.59
N THR A 135 -16.65 20.82 -5.35
CA THR A 135 -17.50 21.74 -6.11
C THR A 135 -18.20 21.08 -7.30
N GLY A 136 -17.69 19.94 -7.77
CA GLY A 136 -18.27 19.18 -8.88
C GLY A 136 -19.42 18.25 -8.47
N THR A 137 -19.28 17.51 -7.37
CA THR A 137 -20.28 16.48 -6.98
C THR A 137 -21.00 16.74 -5.66
N ASN A 138 -20.68 17.81 -4.93
CA ASN A 138 -21.16 18.06 -3.56
C ASN A 138 -20.77 17.01 -2.51
N GLU A 139 -19.90 16.06 -2.87
CA GLU A 139 -19.38 15.07 -1.93
C GLU A 139 -18.57 15.76 -0.84
N ARG A 140 -18.68 15.27 0.41
CA ARG A 140 -17.94 15.85 1.54
C ARG A 140 -16.88 14.91 2.06
N VAL A 141 -15.76 15.52 2.44
CA VAL A 141 -14.72 14.92 3.27
C VAL A 141 -14.73 15.63 4.61
N ALA A 142 -14.76 14.87 5.70
CA ALA A 142 -14.71 15.41 7.04
C ALA A 142 -13.60 14.74 7.85
N ALA A 143 -12.86 15.53 8.61
CA ALA A 143 -11.82 15.05 9.51
C ALA A 143 -12.15 15.33 10.97
N GLU A 144 -11.83 14.38 11.84
CA GLU A 144 -11.87 14.56 13.29
C GLU A 144 -10.48 14.96 13.77
N VAL A 145 -10.45 16.04 14.56
CA VAL A 145 -9.23 16.59 15.13
C VAL A 145 -9.30 16.52 16.65
N LYS A 146 -8.25 15.94 17.26
CA LYS A 146 -8.04 15.93 18.71
C LYS A 146 -6.66 16.48 19.01
N ASP A 147 -6.59 17.36 20.01
CA ASP A 147 -5.33 17.95 20.48
C ASP A 147 -4.47 18.56 19.34
N GLY A 148 -5.14 19.22 18.39
CA GLY A 148 -4.50 19.84 17.22
C GLY A 148 -3.92 18.86 16.20
N ARG A 149 -4.40 17.61 16.18
CA ARG A 149 -3.98 16.58 15.21
C ARG A 149 -5.19 15.87 14.61
N VAL A 150 -5.12 15.61 13.31
CA VAL A 150 -6.09 14.75 12.62
C VAL A 150 -5.94 13.33 13.17
N VAL A 151 -7.01 12.77 13.73
CA VAL A 151 -7.03 11.39 14.24
C VAL A 151 -7.70 10.42 13.28
N ARG A 152 -8.65 10.91 12.48
CA ARG A 152 -9.26 10.18 11.37
C ARG A 152 -9.99 11.12 10.44
N TRP A 153 -10.29 10.67 9.24
CA TRP A 153 -11.19 11.33 8.31
C TRP A 153 -12.01 10.31 7.53
N SER A 154 -13.09 10.76 6.89
CA SER A 154 -13.85 9.93 5.95
C SER A 154 -14.53 10.79 4.90
N VAL A 155 -15.14 10.12 3.94
CA VAL A 155 -15.94 10.70 2.85
C VAL A 155 -17.38 10.22 3.01
N ASP A 156 -18.36 11.04 2.59
CA ASP A 156 -19.79 10.76 2.77
C ASP A 156 -20.18 9.30 2.48
N GLY A 157 -19.84 8.79 1.29
CA GLY A 157 -20.17 7.42 0.88
C GLY A 157 -19.44 6.30 1.63
N GLY A 158 -18.28 6.60 2.24
CA GLY A 158 -17.47 5.62 2.96
C GLY A 158 -17.72 5.60 4.47
N SER A 159 -18.12 6.74 5.05
CA SER A 159 -18.21 6.95 6.50
C SER A 159 -19.00 5.92 7.31
N PRO A 160 -20.06 5.25 6.79
CA PRO A 160 -20.78 4.23 7.57
C PRO A 160 -19.97 2.95 7.83
N PHE A 161 -18.94 2.66 7.03
CA PHE A 161 -18.21 1.38 7.10
C PHE A 161 -16.68 1.52 6.98
N MET A 162 -16.17 2.73 6.75
CA MET A 162 -14.77 3.00 6.51
C MET A 162 -14.41 4.39 7.01
N VAL A 163 -13.32 4.47 7.78
CA VAL A 163 -12.61 5.72 8.07
C VAL A 163 -11.14 5.54 7.72
N PHE A 164 -10.43 6.64 7.60
CA PHE A 164 -9.01 6.67 7.32
C PHE A 164 -8.27 7.26 8.51
N GLU A 165 -7.27 6.55 9.01
CA GLU A 165 -6.48 6.94 10.17
C GLU A 165 -5.04 7.21 9.74
N PRO A 166 -4.33 8.18 10.36
CA PRO A 166 -2.93 8.43 10.03
C PRO A 166 -2.11 7.14 10.12
N ALA A 167 -1.36 6.83 9.07
CA ALA A 167 -0.63 5.58 8.95
C ALA A 167 0.41 5.47 10.09
N PRO A 168 0.31 4.45 10.97
CA PRO A 168 1.27 4.23 12.03
C PRO A 168 2.67 4.03 11.46
N PHE A 169 3.70 4.46 12.19
CA PHE A 169 5.09 4.37 11.75
C PHE A 169 5.43 2.98 11.20
N ALA A 170 4.98 1.90 11.84
CA ALA A 170 5.36 0.55 11.42
C ALA A 170 4.96 0.16 10.00
N VAL A 171 3.87 0.75 9.48
CA VAL A 171 3.30 0.45 8.18
C VAL A 171 3.35 1.63 7.22
N ASN A 172 3.84 2.80 7.63
CA ASN A 172 3.74 4.03 6.84
C ASN A 172 4.59 3.96 5.55
N ALA A 173 3.91 4.11 4.41
CA ALA A 173 4.53 4.01 3.09
C ALA A 173 5.60 5.09 2.82
N ALA A 174 5.50 6.26 3.47
CA ALA A 174 6.39 7.40 3.25
C ALA A 174 7.88 7.07 3.51
N TRP A 175 8.18 6.24 4.51
CA TRP A 175 9.55 5.79 4.77
C TRP A 175 9.78 4.35 4.31
N LEU A 176 8.75 3.49 4.35
CA LEU A 176 8.93 2.08 4.10
C LEU A 176 9.14 1.77 2.60
N ASN A 177 8.45 2.49 1.72
CA ASN A 177 8.65 2.35 0.27
C ASN A 177 10.08 2.72 -0.16
N PRO A 178 10.63 3.90 0.18
CA PRO A 178 12.02 4.20 -0.18
C PRO A 178 13.02 3.26 0.50
N ALA A 179 12.76 2.83 1.74
CA ALA A 179 13.60 1.83 2.41
C ALA A 179 13.61 0.48 1.67
N LEU A 180 12.44 0.00 1.20
CA LEU A 180 12.32 -1.22 0.41
C LEU A 180 13.01 -1.10 -0.95
N ILE A 181 12.84 0.01 -1.66
CA ILE A 181 13.52 0.28 -2.95
C ILE A 181 15.03 0.21 -2.76
N PHE A 182 15.56 0.90 -1.74
CA PHE A 182 16.99 0.90 -1.45
C PHE A 182 17.49 -0.48 -1.00
N ALA A 183 16.74 -1.17 -0.13
CA ALA A 183 17.08 -2.51 0.33
C ALA A 183 17.15 -3.49 -0.84
N PHE A 184 16.15 -3.53 -1.72
CA PHE A 184 16.16 -4.39 -2.89
C PHE A 184 17.21 -3.97 -3.92
N GLY A 185 17.51 -2.68 -4.06
CA GLY A 185 18.65 -2.21 -4.87
C GLY A 185 19.98 -2.80 -4.38
N ILE A 186 20.25 -2.73 -3.06
CA ILE A 186 21.45 -3.34 -2.45
C ILE A 186 21.44 -4.86 -2.64
N ILE A 187 20.31 -5.52 -2.41
CA ILE A 187 20.19 -6.98 -2.53
C ILE A 187 20.41 -7.43 -3.97
N LEU A 188 19.87 -6.70 -4.95
CA LEU A 188 20.05 -6.99 -6.37
C LEU A 188 21.51 -6.82 -6.78
N LEU A 189 22.15 -5.69 -6.43
CA LEU A 189 23.58 -5.49 -6.66
C LEU A 189 24.41 -6.60 -6.00
N ALA A 190 24.02 -7.00 -4.79
CA ALA A 190 24.65 -8.07 -4.07
C ALA A 190 24.49 -9.43 -4.78
N ALA A 191 23.30 -9.75 -5.26
CA ALA A 191 22.98 -10.97 -5.97
C ALA A 191 23.73 -11.06 -7.30
N LEU A 192 23.71 -9.98 -8.10
CA LEU A 192 24.38 -9.86 -9.39
C LEU A 192 25.91 -9.85 -9.28
N ALA A 193 26.46 -9.34 -8.18
CA ALA A 193 27.91 -9.38 -7.95
C ALA A 193 28.47 -10.81 -7.94
N TRP A 194 27.64 -11.83 -7.68
CA TRP A 194 28.08 -13.22 -7.70
C TRP A 194 28.38 -13.75 -9.11
N PRO A 195 27.41 -13.81 -10.05
CA PRO A 195 27.68 -14.25 -11.42
C PRO A 195 28.65 -13.31 -12.14
N VAL A 196 28.56 -11.99 -11.94
CA VAL A 196 29.46 -11.02 -12.57
C VAL A 196 30.91 -11.26 -12.13
N ARG A 197 31.19 -11.42 -10.83
CA ARG A 197 32.55 -11.73 -10.37
C ARG A 197 33.03 -13.10 -10.85
N ALA A 198 32.15 -14.08 -11.01
CA ALA A 198 32.54 -15.37 -11.58
C ALA A 198 32.99 -15.23 -13.05
N LEU A 199 32.24 -14.48 -13.86
CA LEU A 199 32.58 -14.19 -15.26
C LEU A 199 33.87 -13.37 -15.40
N VAL A 200 33.99 -12.28 -14.64
CA VAL A 200 35.21 -11.44 -14.64
C VAL A 200 36.42 -12.28 -14.24
N ARG A 201 36.31 -13.08 -13.17
CA ARG A 201 37.42 -13.95 -12.75
C ARG A 201 37.79 -15.01 -13.80
N ARG A 202 36.80 -15.56 -14.51
CA ARG A 202 37.04 -16.51 -15.61
C ARG A 202 37.77 -15.82 -16.77
N ASN A 203 37.37 -14.60 -17.13
CA ASN A 203 37.98 -13.85 -18.23
C ASN A 203 39.41 -13.40 -17.92
N PHE A 204 39.67 -12.93 -16.69
CA PHE A 204 40.99 -12.44 -16.27
C PHE A 204 41.85 -13.48 -15.52
N LYS A 205 41.44 -14.76 -15.51
CA LYS A 205 42.12 -15.89 -14.83
C LYS A 205 42.51 -15.58 -13.36
N ALA A 206 41.65 -14.88 -12.64
CA ALA A 206 41.92 -14.42 -11.28
C ALA A 206 41.37 -15.38 -10.20
N ASP A 207 42.16 -15.61 -9.15
CA ASP A 207 41.76 -16.48 -8.03
C ASP A 207 40.66 -15.88 -7.14
N PHE A 208 39.95 -16.75 -6.42
CA PHE A 208 38.91 -16.30 -5.49
C PHE A 208 39.53 -16.01 -4.14
N ALA A 209 39.65 -14.73 -3.80
CA ALA A 209 40.34 -14.27 -2.58
C ALA A 209 39.73 -14.79 -1.25
N LEU A 210 38.53 -15.36 -1.26
CA LEU A 210 37.91 -15.95 -0.07
C LEU A 210 38.05 -17.47 -0.09
N GLU A 211 38.40 -18.05 1.06
CA GLU A 211 38.56 -19.50 1.24
C GLU A 211 37.75 -20.00 2.45
N GLY A 212 37.61 -21.33 2.55
CA GLY A 212 36.97 -21.99 3.69
C GLY A 212 35.62 -21.39 4.11
N LYS A 213 35.52 -21.02 5.40
CA LYS A 213 34.30 -20.45 6.01
C LYS A 213 33.91 -19.11 5.40
N ALA A 214 34.86 -18.25 5.05
CA ALA A 214 34.58 -16.94 4.45
C ALA A 214 33.96 -17.07 3.06
N ARG A 215 34.44 -18.04 2.26
CA ARG A 215 33.83 -18.38 0.96
C ARG A 215 32.40 -18.87 1.12
N ARG A 216 32.14 -19.71 2.13
CA ARG A 216 30.79 -20.24 2.41
C ARG A 216 29.83 -19.14 2.84
N ALA A 217 30.24 -18.28 3.78
CA ALA A 217 29.44 -17.14 4.24
C ALA A 217 29.08 -16.19 3.09
N TYR A 218 30.06 -15.86 2.25
CA TYR A 218 29.82 -15.06 1.04
C TYR A 218 28.80 -15.72 0.11
N ARG A 219 29.00 -17.00 -0.28
CA ARG A 219 28.10 -17.67 -1.21
C ARG A 219 26.68 -17.79 -0.67
N LEU A 220 26.53 -18.13 0.61
CA LEU A 220 25.21 -18.22 1.25
C LEU A 220 24.52 -16.85 1.27
N SER A 221 25.22 -15.77 1.59
CA SER A 221 24.61 -14.43 1.56
C SER A 221 24.13 -14.05 0.15
N ARG A 222 24.82 -14.48 -0.91
CA ARG A 222 24.39 -14.27 -2.30
C ARG A 222 23.22 -15.19 -2.68
N ALA A 223 23.20 -16.43 -2.19
CA ALA A 223 22.10 -17.36 -2.42
C ALA A 223 20.81 -16.85 -1.76
N PHE A 224 20.87 -16.38 -0.51
CA PHE A 224 19.73 -15.77 0.15
C PHE A 224 19.32 -14.42 -0.48
N ALA A 225 20.27 -13.66 -1.04
CA ALA A 225 19.93 -12.47 -1.81
C ALA A 225 19.12 -12.83 -3.07
N TRP A 226 19.51 -13.88 -3.81
CA TRP A 226 18.70 -14.39 -4.93
C TRP A 226 17.34 -14.93 -4.47
N LEU A 227 17.29 -15.62 -3.33
CA LEU A 227 16.04 -16.13 -2.75
C LEU A 227 15.09 -14.97 -2.40
N ALA A 228 15.61 -13.87 -1.84
CA ALA A 228 14.82 -12.67 -1.54
C ALA A 228 14.27 -11.99 -2.80
N ILE A 229 15.06 -11.94 -3.88
CA ILE A 229 14.60 -11.44 -5.19
C ILE A 229 13.52 -12.37 -5.78
N GLY A 230 13.70 -13.69 -5.67
CA GLY A 230 12.69 -14.66 -6.08
C GLY A 230 11.38 -14.52 -5.29
N ALA A 231 11.46 -14.31 -3.98
CA ALA A 231 10.30 -14.04 -3.14
C ALA A 231 9.58 -12.75 -3.57
N LEU A 232 10.32 -11.67 -3.83
CA LEU A 232 9.76 -10.41 -4.32
C LEU A 232 9.00 -10.61 -5.64
N VAL A 233 9.62 -11.27 -6.61
CA VAL A 233 8.99 -11.58 -7.90
C VAL A 233 7.72 -12.41 -7.71
N GLY A 234 7.75 -13.41 -6.82
CA GLY A 234 6.58 -14.23 -6.54
C GLY A 234 5.44 -13.47 -5.86
N TRP A 235 5.74 -12.54 -4.94
CA TRP A 235 4.72 -11.64 -4.37
C TRP A 235 4.11 -10.72 -5.43
N PHE A 236 4.92 -10.15 -6.33
CA PHE A 236 4.39 -9.38 -7.46
C PHE A 236 3.50 -10.23 -8.37
N ALA A 237 3.90 -11.47 -8.66
CA ALA A 237 3.09 -12.38 -9.46
C ALA A 237 1.75 -12.72 -8.78
N LEU A 238 1.76 -12.94 -7.46
CA LEU A 238 0.54 -13.18 -6.68
C LEU A 238 -0.38 -11.95 -6.70
N ILE A 239 0.16 -10.76 -6.48
CA ILE A 239 -0.60 -9.49 -6.51
C ILE A 239 -1.19 -9.25 -7.90
N ALA A 240 -0.42 -9.49 -8.96
CA ALA A 240 -0.88 -9.33 -10.34
C ALA A 240 -2.02 -10.32 -10.67
N ALA A 241 -1.89 -11.58 -10.25
CA ALA A 241 -2.94 -12.58 -10.44
C ALA A 241 -4.22 -12.23 -9.66
N PHE A 242 -4.09 -11.83 -8.40
CA PHE A 242 -5.21 -11.37 -7.57
C PHE A 242 -5.92 -10.14 -8.15
N SER A 243 -5.15 -9.18 -8.69
CA SER A 243 -5.71 -7.95 -9.29
C SER A 243 -6.46 -8.24 -10.59
N ALA A 244 -6.05 -9.27 -11.33
CA ALA A 244 -6.73 -9.70 -12.54
C ALA A 244 -8.00 -10.52 -12.24
N ASP A 245 -7.95 -11.36 -11.20
CA ASP A 245 -9.09 -12.15 -10.74
C ASP A 245 -9.00 -12.38 -9.23
N ILE A 246 -9.94 -11.77 -8.50
CA ILE A 246 -10.05 -11.93 -7.04
C ILE A 246 -10.28 -13.40 -6.67
N GLY A 247 -10.91 -14.20 -7.54
CA GLY A 247 -11.11 -15.64 -7.35
C GLY A 247 -9.82 -16.45 -7.36
N ALA A 248 -8.70 -15.90 -7.85
CA ALA A 248 -7.42 -16.59 -7.93
C ALA A 248 -6.86 -16.99 -6.54
N ILE A 249 -7.20 -16.23 -5.49
CA ILE A 249 -6.81 -16.53 -4.11
C ILE A 249 -7.85 -17.39 -3.38
N GLY A 250 -8.86 -17.91 -4.06
CA GLY A 250 -9.89 -18.81 -3.49
C GLY A 250 -9.53 -20.29 -3.59
N GLY A 251 -8.26 -20.67 -3.57
CA GLY A 251 -7.80 -22.05 -3.77
C GLY A 251 -6.72 -22.24 -4.86
N PRO A 252 -6.88 -21.70 -6.08
CA PRO A 252 -5.96 -21.98 -7.19
C PRO A 252 -4.50 -21.61 -6.92
N LEU A 253 -4.26 -20.55 -6.16
CA LEU A 253 -2.91 -20.05 -5.81
C LEU A 253 -2.46 -20.41 -4.39
N ASP A 254 -3.16 -21.30 -3.68
CA ASP A 254 -2.82 -21.67 -2.30
C ASP A 254 -1.38 -22.21 -2.18
N TRP A 255 -0.95 -23.01 -3.15
CA TRP A 255 0.42 -23.52 -3.22
C TRP A 255 1.45 -22.39 -3.29
N LEU A 256 1.16 -21.33 -4.04
CA LEU A 256 2.04 -20.18 -4.20
C LEU A 256 2.06 -19.34 -2.92
N ILE A 257 0.90 -19.13 -2.30
CA ILE A 257 0.78 -18.42 -1.02
C ILE A 257 1.59 -19.15 0.06
N HIS A 258 1.44 -20.48 0.18
CA HIS A 258 2.22 -21.28 1.12
C HIS A 258 3.72 -21.21 0.81
N LEU A 259 4.10 -21.37 -0.46
CA LEU A 259 5.50 -21.27 -0.88
C LEU A 259 6.09 -19.91 -0.48
N LEU A 260 5.40 -18.81 -0.78
CA LEU A 260 5.85 -17.46 -0.46
C LEU A 260 5.96 -17.23 1.05
N ARG A 261 5.02 -17.75 1.84
CA ARG A 261 5.05 -17.62 3.32
C ARG A 261 6.10 -18.49 3.99
N ILE A 262 6.69 -19.45 3.28
CA ILE A 262 7.87 -20.20 3.72
C ILE A 262 9.15 -19.52 3.24
N VAL A 263 9.20 -19.19 1.95
CA VAL A 263 10.38 -18.64 1.29
C VAL A 263 10.71 -17.24 1.80
N THR A 264 9.72 -16.40 2.08
CA THR A 264 9.92 -15.01 2.53
C THR A 264 10.67 -14.92 3.87
N PRO A 265 10.20 -15.55 4.96
CA PRO A 265 10.96 -15.53 6.21
C PRO A 265 12.31 -16.23 6.07
N LEU A 266 12.39 -17.34 5.34
CA LEU A 266 13.66 -18.02 5.09
C LEU A 266 14.66 -17.10 4.37
N ALA A 267 14.21 -16.34 3.37
CA ALA A 267 15.03 -15.38 2.64
C ALA A 267 15.47 -14.22 3.53
N ALA A 268 14.53 -13.58 4.25
CA ALA A 268 14.81 -12.42 5.08
C ALA A 268 15.77 -12.74 6.24
N PHE A 269 15.45 -13.75 7.05
CA PHE A 269 16.28 -14.16 8.18
C PHE A 269 17.58 -14.83 7.72
N GLY A 270 17.53 -15.67 6.67
CA GLY A 270 18.71 -16.30 6.12
C GLY A 270 19.71 -15.28 5.57
N LEU A 271 19.22 -14.24 4.89
CA LEU A 271 20.06 -13.14 4.43
C LEU A 271 20.67 -12.37 5.60
N LEU A 272 19.88 -12.03 6.62
CA LEU A 272 20.36 -11.31 7.81
C LEU A 272 21.47 -12.09 8.53
N ILE A 273 21.23 -13.37 8.81
CA ILE A 273 22.18 -14.25 9.52
C ILE A 273 23.47 -14.40 8.70
N THR A 274 23.35 -14.66 7.40
CA THR A 274 24.54 -14.91 6.55
C THR A 274 25.32 -13.64 6.24
N ALA A 275 24.64 -12.49 6.12
CA ALA A 275 25.30 -11.19 6.01
C ALA A 275 26.03 -10.81 7.31
N GLY A 276 25.41 -11.06 8.48
CA GLY A 276 26.03 -10.92 9.79
C GLY A 276 27.26 -11.81 9.95
N TRP A 277 27.16 -13.09 9.57
CA TRP A 277 28.28 -14.01 9.58
C TRP A 277 29.42 -13.57 8.66
N HIS A 278 29.08 -13.08 7.46
CA HIS A 278 30.05 -12.55 6.50
C HIS A 278 30.75 -11.29 7.04
N LEU A 279 30.04 -10.38 7.72
CA LEU A 279 30.64 -9.21 8.38
C LEU A 279 31.59 -9.64 9.50
N TRP A 280 31.16 -10.56 10.37
CA TRP A 280 31.98 -11.05 11.48
C TRP A 280 33.30 -11.65 11.00
N LEU A 281 33.26 -12.52 9.98
CA LEU A 281 34.47 -13.06 9.36
C LEU A 281 35.32 -11.97 8.70
N GLY A 282 34.69 -10.99 8.05
CA GLY A 282 35.40 -9.84 7.45
C GLY A 282 36.15 -8.99 8.48
N ILE A 283 35.62 -8.85 9.69
CA ILE A 283 36.29 -8.16 10.81
C ILE A 283 37.43 -9.03 11.35
N LYS A 284 37.15 -10.31 11.65
CA LYS A 284 38.13 -11.26 12.20
C LYS A 284 39.35 -11.44 11.30
N ASP A 285 39.13 -11.57 9.99
CA ASP A 285 40.19 -11.74 9.00
C ASP A 285 40.85 -10.41 8.57
N LYS A 286 40.56 -9.29 9.24
CA LYS A 286 41.07 -7.95 8.94
C LYS A 286 40.93 -7.55 7.45
N ARG A 287 39.80 -7.92 6.82
CA ARG A 287 39.55 -7.67 5.39
C ARG A 287 39.40 -6.17 5.10
N ARG A 288 39.54 -5.80 3.82
CA ARG A 288 39.38 -4.43 3.32
C ARG A 288 38.03 -3.84 3.76
N TRP A 289 38.02 -2.54 4.04
CA TRP A 289 36.84 -1.82 4.51
C TRP A 289 35.64 -1.92 3.56
N THR A 290 35.87 -1.99 2.25
CA THR A 290 34.81 -2.13 1.24
C THR A 290 34.01 -3.43 1.38
N MET A 291 34.65 -4.54 1.79
CA MET A 291 33.94 -5.79 2.07
C MET A 291 33.07 -5.69 3.32
N LYS A 292 33.56 -4.97 4.35
CA LYS A 292 32.81 -4.73 5.58
C LYS A 292 31.61 -3.83 5.30
N LEU A 293 31.80 -2.74 4.56
CA LEU A 293 30.72 -1.85 4.14
C LEU A 293 29.64 -2.62 3.37
N GLY A 294 30.01 -3.42 2.37
CA GLY A 294 29.05 -4.22 1.61
C GLY A 294 28.27 -5.22 2.48
N ALA A 295 28.89 -5.76 3.54
CA ALA A 295 28.20 -6.64 4.47
C ALA A 295 27.25 -5.86 5.40
N VAL A 296 27.66 -4.69 5.89
CA VAL A 296 26.81 -3.78 6.68
C VAL A 296 25.59 -3.34 5.88
N LEU A 297 25.77 -2.90 4.63
CA LEU A 297 24.66 -2.52 3.75
C LEU A 297 23.68 -3.68 3.54
N LEU A 298 24.20 -4.90 3.38
CA LEU A 298 23.35 -6.09 3.21
C LEU A 298 22.59 -6.45 4.50
N ILE A 299 23.18 -6.22 5.68
CA ILE A 299 22.50 -6.36 6.97
C ILE A 299 21.37 -5.33 7.09
N LEU A 300 21.64 -4.06 6.78
CA LEU A 300 20.62 -3.01 6.82
C LEU A 300 19.45 -3.31 5.88
N ALA A 301 19.74 -3.77 4.65
CA ALA A 301 18.72 -4.21 3.71
C ALA A 301 17.92 -5.42 4.23
N ALA A 302 18.59 -6.40 4.84
CA ALA A 302 17.94 -7.58 5.42
C ALA A 302 17.05 -7.22 6.62
N LEU A 303 17.43 -6.23 7.43
CA LEU A 303 16.60 -5.75 8.54
C LEU A 303 15.27 -5.16 8.04
N VAL A 304 15.27 -4.42 6.93
CA VAL A 304 14.04 -3.94 6.29
C VAL A 304 13.17 -5.11 5.84
N LEU A 305 13.75 -6.16 5.23
CA LEU A 305 12.98 -7.34 4.83
C LEU A 305 12.41 -8.11 6.02
N VAL A 306 13.18 -8.25 7.11
CA VAL A 306 12.70 -8.87 8.34
C VAL A 306 11.57 -8.06 8.94
N TRP A 307 11.70 -6.73 8.97
CA TRP A 307 10.64 -5.81 9.42
C TRP A 307 9.34 -6.05 8.66
N VAL A 308 9.40 -6.01 7.32
CA VAL A 308 8.23 -6.22 6.47
C VAL A 308 7.65 -7.62 6.63
N THR A 309 8.51 -8.64 6.70
CA THR A 309 8.07 -10.02 6.91
C THR A 309 7.24 -10.14 8.20
N LEU A 310 7.69 -9.51 9.28
CA LEU A 310 7.03 -9.59 10.58
C LEU A 310 5.77 -8.72 10.66
N VAL A 311 5.87 -7.45 10.28
CA VAL A 311 4.78 -6.46 10.39
C VAL A 311 3.61 -6.82 9.47
N PHE A 312 3.89 -7.34 8.27
CA PHE A 312 2.86 -7.70 7.29
C PHE A 312 2.53 -9.20 7.29
N HIS A 313 2.96 -9.95 8.30
CA HIS A 313 2.58 -11.36 8.48
C HIS A 313 2.87 -12.24 7.25
N LEU A 314 4.00 -12.02 6.57
CA LEU A 314 4.40 -12.76 5.36
C LEU A 314 4.96 -14.17 5.68
N TYR A 315 4.45 -14.77 6.75
CA TYR A 315 4.84 -16.07 7.29
C TYR A 315 3.62 -16.83 7.79
N GLY A 316 3.79 -18.11 8.13
CA GLY A 316 2.74 -18.96 8.68
C GLY A 316 1.95 -19.73 7.63
N PHE A 317 0.95 -20.50 8.08
CA PHE A 317 0.24 -21.50 7.28
C PHE A 317 -1.28 -21.31 7.21
N GLY A 318 -1.85 -20.37 7.96
CA GLY A 318 -3.30 -20.16 8.00
C GLY A 318 -3.83 -19.53 6.71
N MET A 319 -4.75 -20.19 6.02
CA MET A 319 -5.38 -19.70 4.77
C MET A 319 -6.67 -18.92 5.01
N VAL A 320 -6.85 -18.39 6.22
CA VAL A 320 -7.91 -17.44 6.55
C VAL A 320 -7.32 -16.04 6.42
N TYR A 321 -7.79 -15.26 5.46
CA TYR A 321 -7.27 -13.92 5.19
C TYR A 321 -8.29 -12.90 4.71
#